data_AF-A0A660YIH6-F1
#
_entry.id   AF-A0A660YIH6-F1
#
_cell.length_a   1.000
_cell.length_b   1.000
_cell.length_c   1.000
_cell.angle_alpha   90.00
_cell.angle_beta   90.00
_cell.angle_gamma   90.00
#
_symmetry.space_group_name_H-M   'P 1'
#
loop_
_entity.id
_entity.type
_entity.pdbx_description
1 polymer ?
#
loop_
_entity_poly.entity_id
_entity_poly.type
_entity_poly.pdbx_seq_one_letter_code
_entity_poly.pdbx_strand_id
1 'polypeptide(L)' 'MSKKICLFVIDPQVDFCDPNGRLSVPGAHDDMVRLGSMIKKFGKEIDDIQITMDSHYLIHVAHSRCWVNRNGNHPIPLFL' A
#
# COMPACT_ATOMS: atom_id res chain seq x y z
N MET A 1 25.45 -23.69 -1.54
CA MET A 1 24.82 -22.63 -2.37
C MET A 1 24.64 -21.39 -1.50
N SER A 2 24.83 -20.17 -2.02
CA SER A 2 24.49 -18.97 -1.25
C SER A 2 22.97 -18.84 -1.15
N LYS A 3 22.47 -18.30 -0.03
CA LYS A 3 21.05 -18.00 0.15
C LYS A 3 20.65 -16.91 -0.86
N LYS A 4 19.45 -17.04 -1.43
CA LYS A 4 18.82 -16.01 -2.26
C LYS A 4 17.85 -15.19 -1.42
N ILE A 5 17.91 -13.87 -1.52
CA ILE A 5 17.09 -12.93 -0.73
C ILE A 5 16.22 -12.11 -1.67
N CYS A 6 14.90 -12.24 -1.53
CA CYS A 6 13.92 -11.38 -2.18
C CYS A 6 13.35 -10.39 -1.15
N LEU A 7 13.38 -9.11 -1.47
CA LEU A 7 12.64 -8.09 -0.72
C LEU A 7 11.23 -7.99 -1.30
N PHE A 8 10.21 -8.20 -0.48
CA PHE A 8 8.81 -8.04 -0.87
C PHE A 8 8.23 -6.81 -0.20
N VAL A 9 7.80 -5.83 -1.00
CA VAL A 9 7.23 -4.56 -0.53
C VAL A 9 5.75 -4.54 -0.88
N ILE A 10 4.92 -4.32 0.13
CA ILE A 10 3.47 -4.35 -0.01
C ILE A 10 2.95 -2.92 -0.10
N ASP A 11 2.29 -2.63 -1.22
CA ASP A 11 1.53 -1.42 -1.51
C ASP A 11 2.20 -0.09 -1.09
N PRO A 12 3.45 0.19 -1.53
CA PRO A 12 4.17 1.43 -1.22
C PRO A 12 3.64 2.62 -2.05
N GLN A 13 2.32 2.80 -2.09
CA GLN A 13 1.62 3.78 -2.90
C GLN A 13 1.40 5.08 -2.12
N VAL A 14 1.34 6.21 -2.84
CA VAL A 14 1.11 7.55 -2.28
C VAL A 14 -0.14 7.58 -1.40
N ASP A 15 -1.22 6.91 -1.82
CA ASP A 15 -2.47 6.89 -1.07
C ASP A 15 -2.34 6.33 0.34
N PHE A 16 -1.38 5.42 0.57
CA PHE A 16 -1.13 4.81 1.88
C PHE A 16 0.05 5.43 2.62
N CYS A 17 1.10 5.84 1.90
CA CYS A 17 2.38 6.23 2.51
C CYS A 17 2.61 7.74 2.59
N ASP A 18 1.95 8.56 1.77
CA ASP A 18 2.08 10.01 1.89
C ASP A 18 1.17 10.53 3.01
N PRO A 19 1.61 11.49 3.85
CA PRO A 19 0.73 12.12 4.84
C PRO A 19 -0.52 12.79 4.25
N ASN A 20 -0.48 13.17 2.97
CA ASN A 20 -1.62 13.73 2.22
C ASN A 20 -2.33 12.70 1.33
N GLY A 21 -1.96 11.41 1.44
CA GLY A 21 -2.60 10.31 0.73
C GLY A 21 -4.05 10.12 1.15
N ARG A 22 -4.88 9.55 0.26
CA ARG A 22 -6.32 9.36 0.50
C ARG A 22 -6.65 8.40 1.65
N LEU A 23 -5.75 7.48 1.96
CA LEU A 23 -5.86 6.47 3.01
C LEU A 23 -4.54 6.38 3.78
N SER A 24 -3.98 7.55 4.11
CA SER A 24 -2.67 7.66 4.74
C SER A 24 -2.59 6.84 6.04
N VAL A 25 -1.57 6.00 6.15
CA VAL A 25 -1.30 5.19 7.34
C VAL A 25 -0.28 5.93 8.20
N PRO A 26 -0.58 6.20 9.50
CA PRO A 26 0.33 6.90 10.39
C PRO A 26 1.72 6.25 10.44
N GLY A 27 2.77 7.04 10.16
CA GLY A 27 4.17 6.59 10.18
C GLY A 27 4.66 5.92 8.88
N ALA A 28 3.77 5.62 7.93
CA ALA A 28 4.14 4.93 6.69
C ALA A 28 5.11 5.74 5.81
N HIS A 29 5.02 7.08 5.84
CA HIS A 29 5.99 7.94 5.18
C HIS A 29 7.42 7.68 5.66
N ASP A 30 7.61 7.68 6.98
CA ASP A 30 8.92 7.46 7.58
C ASP A 30 9.40 6.02 7.36
N ASP A 31 8.48 5.04 7.29
CA ASP A 31 8.80 3.68 6.87
C ASP A 31 9.35 3.63 5.44
N MET A 32 8.79 4.40 4.51
CA MET A 32 9.32 4.48 3.14
C MET A 32 10.71 5.11 3.09
N VAL A 33 11.00 6.10 3.94
CA VAL A 33 12.35 6.67 4.09
C VAL A 33 13.34 5.62 4.65
N ARG A 34 12.92 4.85 5.66
CA ARG A 34 13.71 3.73 6.22
C ARG A 34 13.95 2.64 5.19
N LEU A 35 12.91 2.26 4.44
CA LEU A 35 12.96 1.25 3.38
C LEU A 35 13.96 1.65 2.29
N GLY A 36 13.89 2.89 1.79
CA GLY A 36 14.83 3.39 0.79
C GLY A 36 16.28 3.41 1.30
N SER A 37 16.48 3.77 2.57
CA SER A 37 17.80 3.73 3.21
C SER A 37 18.33 2.30 3.35
N MET A 38 17.47 1.35 3.69
CA MET A 38 17.80 -0.07 3.84
C MET A 38 18.16 -0.70 2.48
N ILE A 39 17.40 -0.42 1.41
CA ILE A 39 17.73 -0.86 0.04
C ILE A 39 19.07 -0.28 -0.40
N LYS A 40 19.35 1.00 -0.13
CA LYS A 40 20.66 1.60 -0.45
C LYS A 40 21.81 0.92 0.29
N LYS A 41 21.60 0.55 1.56
CA LYS A 41 22.63 -0.06 2.40
C LYS A 41 22.93 -1.52 2.03
N PHE A 42 21.88 -2.31 1.75
CA PHE A 42 21.98 -3.76 1.57
C PHE A 42 21.69 -4.23 0.13
N GLY A 43 21.60 -3.31 -0.85
CA GLY A 43 21.19 -3.64 -2.21
C GLY A 43 22.06 -4.68 -2.94
N LYS A 44 23.31 -4.87 -2.52
CA LYS A 44 24.18 -5.94 -3.07
C LYS A 44 23.83 -7.34 -2.55
N GLU A 45 23.09 -7.43 -1.46
CA GLU A 45 22.67 -8.66 -0.79
C GLU A 45 21.24 -9.07 -1.17
N ILE A 46 20.48 -8.15 -1.76
CA ILE A 46 19.12 -8.37 -2.24
C ILE A 46 19.21 -8.83 -3.70
N ASP A 47 18.75 -10.05 -3.97
CA ASP A 47 18.77 -10.62 -5.31
C ASP A 47 17.57 -10.18 -6.16
N ASP A 48 16.44 -9.85 -5.53
CA ASP A 48 15.22 -9.42 -6.22
C ASP A 48 14.36 -8.51 -5.33
N ILE A 49 13.58 -7.62 -5.96
CA ILE A 49 12.61 -6.76 -5.28
C ILE A 49 11.26 -6.93 -5.97
N GLN A 50 10.29 -7.46 -5.24
CA GLN A 50 8.92 -7.66 -5.71
C GLN A 50 8.01 -6.68 -4.98
N ILE A 51 7.13 -6.02 -5.73
CA ILE A 51 6.26 -4.97 -5.21
C ILE A 51 4.81 -5.29 -5.58
N THR A 52 3.89 -5.21 -4.63
CA THR A 52 2.45 -5.22 -4.93
C THR A 52 1.93 -3.80 -5.08
N MET A 53 0.87 -3.67 -5.87
CA MET A 53 0.12 -2.43 -5.99
C MET A 53 -1.36 -2.76 -5.92
N ASP A 54 -2.06 -2.14 -4.98
CA ASP A 54 -3.51 -2.14 -4.96
C ASP A 54 -4.01 -1.25 -6.10
N SER A 55 -4.44 -1.89 -7.18
CA SER A 55 -4.85 -1.25 -8.43
C SER A 55 -6.33 -1.49 -8.67
N HIS A 56 -7.11 -0.41 -8.73
CA HIS A 56 -8.56 -0.48 -8.86
C HIS A 56 -9.07 0.09 -10.17
N TYR A 57 -10.13 -0.52 -10.70
CA TYR A 57 -10.98 0.14 -11.68
C TYR A 57 -11.78 1.25 -11.01
N LEU A 58 -12.19 2.24 -11.80
CA LEU A 58 -13.02 3.36 -11.33
C LEU A 58 -14.27 2.87 -10.56
N ILE A 59 -14.89 1.81 -11.05
CA ILE A 59 -15.96 1.08 -10.35
C ILE A 59 -15.32 -0.17 -9.75
N HIS A 60 -15.14 -0.17 -8.44
CA HIS A 60 -14.58 -1.27 -7.69
C HIS A 60 -15.56 -1.70 -6.59
N VAL A 61 -15.75 -3.01 -6.44
CA VAL A 61 -16.76 -3.55 -5.52
C VAL A 61 -16.49 -3.16 -4.07
N ALA A 62 -15.25 -2.84 -3.69
CA ALA A 62 -14.94 -2.36 -2.34
C ALA A 62 -15.45 -0.92 -2.06
N HIS A 63 -15.84 -0.15 -3.08
CA HIS A 63 -16.39 1.19 -2.87
C HIS A 63 -17.78 1.10 -2.23
N SER A 64 -18.04 1.94 -1.21
CA SER A 64 -19.33 1.96 -0.50
C SER A 64 -20.53 2.20 -1.41
N ARG A 65 -20.33 2.90 -2.54
CA ARG A 65 -21.37 3.15 -3.54
C ARG A 65 -21.91 1.88 -4.21
N CYS A 66 -21.17 0.76 -4.15
CA CYS A 66 -21.63 -0.54 -4.64
C CYS A 66 -22.58 -1.26 -3.70
N TRP A 67 -22.76 -0.79 -2.45
CA TRP A 67 -23.50 -1.49 -1.41
C TRP A 67 -24.62 -0.62 -0.84
N VAL A 68 -25.74 -1.26 -0.45
CA VAL A 68 -26.84 -0.63 0.29
C VAL A 68 -27.28 -1.52 1.43
N ASN A 69 -27.71 -0.93 2.54
CA ASN A 69 -28.33 -1.67 3.64
C ASN A 69 -29.84 -1.92 3.38
N ARG A 70 -30.52 -2.61 4.31
CA ARG A 70 -31.96 -2.93 4.19
C ARG A 70 -32.88 -1.72 4.03
N ASN A 71 -32.43 -0.54 4.48
CA ASN A 71 -33.20 0.70 4.41
C ASN A 71 -32.88 1.51 3.14
N GLY A 72 -32.07 0.96 2.21
CA GLY A 72 -31.68 1.62 0.96
C GLY A 72 -30.53 2.62 1.10
N ASN A 73 -29.89 2.71 2.27
CA ASN A 73 -28.81 3.66 2.51
C ASN A 73 -27.45 3.03 2.17
N HIS A 74 -26.58 3.79 1.49
CA HIS A 74 -25.19 3.41 1.29
C HIS A 74 -24.39 3.48 2.60
N PRO A 75 -23.38 2.61 2.80
CA PRO A 75 -22.40 2.79 3.86
C PRO A 75 -21.72 4.15 3.74
N ILE A 76 -21.43 4.77 4.87
CA ILE A 76 -20.53 5.93 4.91
C ILE A 76 -19.17 5.43 4.36
N PRO A 77 -18.58 6.10 3.36
CA PRO A 77 -17.29 5.68 2.87
C PRO A 77 -16.28 5.70 4.02
N LEU A 78 -15.45 4.66 4.13
CA LEU A 78 -14.27 4.73 4.98
C LEU A 78 -13.29 5.69 4.31
N PHE A 79 -13.29 6.92 4.78
CA PHE A 79 -12.14 7.81 4.67
C PHE A 79 -11.59 7.90 6.09
N LEU A 80 -10.32 7.55 6.29
CA LEU A 80 -9.62 7.99 7.49
C LEU A 80 -9.38 9.51 7.38
#